data_AF-A0A0G1Q3P3-F1
#
_entry.id   AF-A0A0G1Q3P3-F1
#
_cell.length_a   1.000
_cell.length_b   1.000
_cell.length_c   1.000
_cell.angle_alpha   90.00
_cell.angle_beta   90.00
_cell.angle_gamma   90.00
#
_symmetry.space_group_name_H-M   'P 1'
#
loop_
_entity.id
_entity.type
_entity.pdbx_description
1 polymer ?
#
loop_
_entity_poly.entity_id
_entity_poly.type
_entity_poly.pdbx_seq_one_letter_code
_entity_poly.pdbx_strand_id
1 'polypeptide(L)'
;MKIFLGKVISVRGLKTATVSVERTVTHPVYLKRFKRAKKYHVHDEIGVKLGDTVKFATSAPISKLKKWKIIEVVIDKKQGTKKKGK
;
A
#
# COMPACT_ATOMS: atom_id res chain seq x y z
N MET A 1 8.74 16.02 -0.40
CA MET A 1 8.12 14.84 0.24
C MET A 1 7.47 13.98 -0.85
N LYS A 2 7.79 12.68 -0.93
CA LYS A 2 7.23 11.79 -1.97
C LYS A 2 6.16 10.88 -1.37
N ILE A 3 4.96 10.97 -1.92
CA ILE A 3 3.79 10.19 -1.49
C ILE A 3 3.59 9.05 -2.49
N PHE A 4 3.39 7.85 -1.98
CA PHE A 4 3.06 6.67 -2.77
C PHE A 4 1.66 6.18 -2.38
N LEU A 5 0.97 5.67 -3.38
CA LEU A 5 -0.31 4.99 -3.22
C LEU A 5 -0.08 3.51 -3.48
N GLY A 6 -0.59 2.65 -2.60
CA GLY A 6 -0.42 1.21 -2.75
C GLY A 6 -1.46 0.42 -1.98
N LYS A 7 -1.50 -0.88 -2.27
CA LYS A 7 -2.44 -1.82 -1.65
C LYS A 7 -1.76 -2.60 -0.53
N VAL A 8 -2.45 -2.76 0.59
CA VAL A 8 -1.98 -3.57 1.72
C VAL A 8 -2.08 -5.06 1.37
N ILE A 9 -0.94 -5.75 1.38
CA ILE A 9 -0.84 -7.19 1.12
C ILE A 9 -0.75 -8.00 2.42
N SER A 10 -0.16 -7.45 3.48
CA SER A 10 0.06 -8.19 4.73
C SER A 10 0.09 -7.27 5.94
N VAL A 11 -0.54 -7.72 7.02
CA VAL A 11 -0.57 -7.05 8.34
C VAL A 11 -0.18 -8.06 9.43
N ARG A 12 0.90 -8.81 9.20
CA ARG A 12 1.40 -9.80 10.17
C ARG A 12 2.31 -9.20 11.25
N GLY A 13 2.93 -8.06 10.98
CA GLY A 13 3.89 -7.43 11.88
C GLY A 13 3.22 -6.48 12.87
N LEU A 14 3.76 -6.39 14.08
CA LEU A 14 3.33 -5.39 15.06
C LEU A 14 3.54 -3.98 14.51
N LYS A 15 2.47 -3.18 14.48
CA LYS A 15 2.45 -1.79 13.98
C LYS A 15 3.09 -1.61 12.59
N THR A 16 3.03 -2.65 11.75
CA THR A 16 3.73 -2.69 10.47
C THR A 16 2.88 -3.38 9.40
N ALA A 17 2.63 -2.67 8.31
CA ALA A 17 1.94 -3.20 7.13
C ALA A 17 2.90 -3.35 5.96
N THR A 18 2.72 -4.40 5.16
CA THR A 18 3.41 -4.55 3.88
C THR A 18 2.51 -4.06 2.76
N VAL A 19 2.95 -3.02 2.06
CA VAL A 19 2.21 -2.37 0.97
C VAL A 19 2.90 -2.66 -0.34
N SER A 20 2.13 -3.00 -1.38
CA SER A 20 2.63 -3.09 -2.75
C SER A 20 2.24 -1.87 -3.56
N VAL A 21 3.24 -1.29 -4.20
CA VAL A 21 3.06 -0.21 -5.17
C VAL A 21 3.34 -0.78 -6.55
N GLU A 22 2.35 -0.66 -7.43
CA GLU A 22 2.49 -0.97 -8.84
C GLU A 22 2.91 0.29 -9.59
N ARG A 23 3.86 0.14 -10.52
CA ARG A 23 4.22 1.17 -11.49
C ARG A 23 4.34 0.56 -12.87
N THR A 24 3.90 1.28 -13.89
CA THR A 24 4.12 0.90 -15.28
C THR A 24 5.49 1.40 -15.70
N VAL A 25 6.34 0.49 -16.19
CA VAL A 25 7.67 0.80 -16.71
C VAL A 25 7.71 0.35 -18.17
N THR A 26 8.37 1.13 -19.00
CA THR A 26 8.63 0.79 -20.39
C THR A 26 9.95 0.05 -20.50
N HIS A 27 9.97 -1.09 -21.20
CA HIS A 27 11.24 -1.77 -21.48
C HIS A 27 12.13 -0.87 -22.36
N PRO A 28 13.41 -0.65 -22.03
CA PRO A 28 14.23 0.35 -22.71
C PRO A 28 14.44 0.06 -24.20
N VAL A 29 14.60 -1.21 -24.58
CA VAL A 29 14.80 -1.62 -25.98
C VAL A 29 13.47 -1.81 -26.73
N TYR A 30 12.65 -2.77 -26.30
CA TYR A 30 11.41 -3.12 -27.01
C TYR A 30 10.24 -2.14 -26.84
N LEU A 31 10.36 -1.11 -26.01
CA LEU A 31 9.32 -0.11 -25.72
C LEU A 31 7.95 -0.67 -25.24
N LYS A 32 7.87 -1.97 -24.93
CA LYS A 32 6.68 -2.59 -24.34
C LYS A 32 6.47 -2.08 -22.92
N ARG A 33 5.26 -1.62 -22.61
CA ARG A 33 4.83 -1.20 -21.27
C ARG A 33 4.48 -2.44 -20.45
N PHE A 34 5.11 -2.60 -19.28
CA PHE A 34 4.82 -3.69 -18.35
C PHE A 34 4.66 -3.15 -16.92
N LYS A 35 3.90 -3.88 -16.10
CA LYS A 35 3.71 -3.52 -14.68
C LYS A 35 4.84 -4.13 -13.84
N ARG A 36 5.43 -3.32 -12.96
CA ARG A 36 6.38 -3.76 -11.94
C ARG A 36 5.85 -3.39 -10.56
N ALA A 37 5.80 -4.37 -9.66
CA ALA A 37 5.41 -4.15 -8.28
C ALA A 37 6.64 -4.07 -7.38
N LYS A 38 6.60 -3.20 -6.36
CA LYS A 38 7.59 -3.15 -5.27
C LYS A 38 6.87 -3.16 -3.93
N LYS A 39 7.37 -3.98 -3.00
CA LYS A 39 6.87 -4.10 -1.63
C LYS A 39 7.59 -3.11 -0.72
N TYR A 40 6.84 -2.52 0.21
CA TYR A 40 7.30 -1.57 1.21
C TYR A 40 6.84 -1.99 2.60
N HIS A 41 7.69 -1.82 3.60
CA HIS A 41 7.33 -1.99 5.00
C HIS A 41 7.01 -0.63 5.57
N VAL A 42 5.76 -0.45 5.97
CA VAL A 42 5.21 0.85 6.34
C VAL A 42 4.79 0.80 7.81
N HIS A 43 5.10 1.86 8.53
CA HIS A 43 4.59 2.07 9.88
C HIS A 43 3.13 2.40 9.86
N ASP A 44 2.38 1.57 10.57
CA ASP A 44 0.96 1.74 10.81
C ASP A 44 0.73 2.08 12.28
N GLU A 45 0.03 3.19 12.51
CA GLU A 45 -0.50 3.65 13.80
C GLU A 45 -2.05 3.67 13.79
N ILE A 46 -2.67 3.58 12.61
CA ILE A 46 -4.10 3.81 12.38
C ILE A 46 -4.87 2.47 12.42
N GLY A 47 -4.20 1.36 12.07
CA GLY A 47 -4.79 0.01 12.08
C GLY A 47 -5.41 -0.36 10.74
N VAL A 48 -4.61 -0.38 9.67
CA VAL A 48 -5.06 -0.74 8.32
C VAL A 48 -5.32 -2.24 8.17
N LYS A 49 -6.26 -2.59 7.29
CA LYS A 49 -6.65 -3.98 7.03
C LYS A 49 -6.07 -4.49 5.72
N LEU A 50 -6.14 -5.82 5.60
CA LEU A 50 -5.80 -6.52 4.37
C LEU A 50 -6.66 -6.05 3.21
N GLY A 51 -6.01 -5.60 2.13
CA GLY A 51 -6.68 -5.20 0.90
C GLY A 51 -7.00 -3.71 0.78
N ASP A 52 -6.79 -2.92 1.83
CA ASP A 52 -7.03 -1.47 1.79
C ASP A 52 -6.03 -0.77 0.88
N THR A 53 -6.46 0.38 0.34
CA THR A 53 -5.59 1.27 -0.45
C THR A 53 -5.14 2.43 0.42
N VAL A 54 -3.84 2.58 0.57
CA VAL A 54 -3.23 3.52 1.51
C VAL A 54 -2.28 4.48 0.80
N LYS A 55 -2.25 5.73 1.27
CA LYS A 55 -1.20 6.70 0.96
C LYS A 55 -0.16 6.68 2.06
N PHE A 56 1.11 6.58 1.67
CA PHE A 56 2.23 6.59 2.59
C PHE A 56 3.37 7.45 2.07
N ALA A 57 4.17 7.99 2.99
CA ALA A 57 5.31 8.83 2.66
C ALA A 57 6.59 8.35 3.34
N THR A 58 7.72 8.89 2.87
CA THR A 58 9.03 8.74 3.52
C THR A 58 9.00 9.33 4.93
N SER A 59 9.58 8.62 5.89
CA SER A 59 9.71 9.03 7.29
C SER A 59 11.16 8.81 7.74
N ALA A 60 11.51 9.34 8.93
CA ALA A 60 12.70 8.89 9.64
C ALA A 60 12.72 7.35 9.75
N PRO A 61 13.89 6.70 9.65
CA PRO A 61 13.99 5.26 9.72
C PRO A 61 13.59 4.76 11.10
N ILE A 62 12.58 3.89 11.15
CA ILE A 62 12.14 3.22 12.39
C ILE A 62 12.86 1.87 12.53
N SER A 63 13.23 1.27 11.40
CA SER A 63 14.06 0.07 11.35
C SER A 63 14.85 0.01 10.03
N LYS A 64 15.61 -1.08 9.82
CA LYS A 64 16.38 -1.32 8.58
C LYS A 64 15.55 -1.15 7.30
N LEU A 65 14.31 -1.67 7.30
CA LEU A 65 13.42 -1.67 6.13
C LEU A 65 12.25 -0.68 6.27
N LYS A 66 11.85 -0.37 7.50
CA LYS A 66 10.68 0.46 7.82
C LYS A 66 11.07 1.94 7.85
N LYS A 67 11.00 2.57 6.68
CA LYS A 67 11.33 4.00 6.47
C LYS A 67 10.14 4.79 5.92
N TRP A 68 8.94 4.23 6.06
CA TRP A 68 7.71 4.71 5.45
C TRP A 68 6.64 4.81 6.53
N LYS A 69 5.81 5.84 6.49
CA LYS A 69 4.68 6.04 7.40
C LYS A 69 3.38 6.20 6.62
N ILE A 70 2.30 5.57 7.08
CA ILE A 70 0.95 5.75 6.53
C ILE A 70 0.43 7.13 6.91
N ILE A 71 -0.11 7.85 5.93
CA ILE A 71 -0.74 9.17 6.13
C ILE A 71 -2.26 9.02 6.14
N GLU A 72 -2.79 8.29 5.16
CA GLU A 72 -4.23 8.26 4.89
C GLU A 72 -4.63 6.90 4.31
N VAL A 73 -5.81 6.43 4.70
CA VAL A 73 -6.49 5.29 4.07
C VAL A 73 -7.49 5.86 3.06
N VAL A 74 -7.30 5.54 1.78
CA VAL A 74 -8.07 6.15 0.68
C VAL A 74 -9.37 5.40 0.41
N ILE A 75 -9.37 4.07 0.58
CA ILE A 75 -10.55 3.24 0.31
C ILE A 75 -10.64 2.18 1.41
N ASP A 76 -11.58 2.38 2.33
CA ASP A 76 -12.06 1.34 3.23
C ASP A 76 -13.18 0.57 2.53
N LYS A 77 -13.01 -0.73 2.30
CA LYS A 77 -14.07 -1.59 1.71
C LYS A 77 -15.24 -1.86 2.68
N LYS A 78 -15.38 -1.12 3.77
CA LYS A 78 -16.59 -1.14 4.59
C LYS A 78 -17.67 -0.30 3.90
N GLN A 79 -18.40 -0.90 2.97
CA GLN A 79 -19.87 -0.80 2.81
C GLN A 79 -20.32 -1.47 1.52
N GLY A 80 -21.19 -2.48 1.65
CA GLY A 80 -21.76 -3.15 0.47
C GLY A 80 -22.47 -4.49 0.65
N THR A 81 -22.80 -4.98 1.85
CA THR A 81 -23.80 -6.07 1.98
C THR A 81 -25.20 -5.48 2.10
N LYS A 82 -25.78 -5.01 0.98
CA LYS A 82 -27.24 -4.97 0.86
C LYS A 82 -27.67 -6.35 0.36
N LYS A 83 -27.96 -7.28 1.28
CA LYS A 83 -28.80 -8.45 0.96
C LYS A 83 -30.19 -7.89 0.59
N LYS A 84 -30.49 -7.73 -0.69
CA LYS A 84 -31.87 -7.72 -1.17
C LYS A 84 -32.30 -9.18 -1.24
N GLY A 85 -32.95 -9.66 -0.18
CA GLY A 85 -33.74 -10.88 -0.21
C GLY A 85 -35.21 -10.48 -0.25
N LYS A 86 -35.90 -10.92 -1.31
CA LYS A 86 -37.37 -11.01 -1.34
C LYS A 86 -37.77 -12.30 -0.63
#